data_AF-A0A9Q9HNA2-F1
#
_entry.id   AF-A0A9Q9HNA2-F1
#
_cell.length_a   1.000
_cell.length_b   1.000
_cell.length_c   1.000
_cell.angle_alpha   90.00
_cell.angle_beta   90.00
_cell.angle_gamma   90.00
#
_symmetry.space_group_name_H-M   'P 1'
#
loop_
_entity.id
_entity.type
_entity.pdbx_description
1 polymer ?
#
loop_
_entity_poly.entity_id
_entity_poly.type
_entity_poly.pdbx_seq_one_letter_code
_entity_poly.pdbx_strand_id
1 'polypeptide(L)'
;MKDVYFELQDDSELWLLDVINNHYEEALARANSLLAQTVEDENGCWVKATQGRPKMRFRGRQVAAARFVYCVVNRAVIGTTTMVRHRCGNELCCRPEHLIEGSAADNKRDDWDHWANGVDFSLL
;
A
#
# COMPACT_ATOMS: atom_id res chain seq x y z
N MET A 1 -15.80 -33.75 10.81
CA MET A 1 -16.34 -32.46 10.37
C MET A 1 -15.15 -31.55 10.18
N LYS A 2 -14.86 -31.09 8.95
CA LYS A 2 -13.89 -30.01 8.77
C LYS A 2 -14.62 -28.75 9.21
N ASP A 3 -14.10 -28.06 10.22
CA ASP A 3 -14.58 -26.74 10.58
C ASP A 3 -14.51 -25.85 9.34
N VAL A 4 -15.68 -25.52 8.80
CA VAL A 4 -15.81 -24.60 7.67
C VAL A 4 -15.72 -23.22 8.28
N TYR A 5 -14.49 -22.74 8.48
CA TYR A 5 -14.25 -21.33 8.77
C TYR A 5 -14.65 -20.53 7.51
N PHE A 6 -15.59 -19.61 7.67
CA PHE A 6 -15.86 -18.61 6.65
C PHE A 6 -14.71 -17.60 6.66
N GLU A 7 -13.78 -17.74 5.72
CA GLU A 7 -12.79 -16.69 5.45
C GLU A 7 -13.48 -15.60 4.63
N LEU A 8 -13.70 -14.44 5.25
CA LEU A 8 -14.10 -13.22 4.56
C LEU A 8 -12.92 -12.72 3.74
N GLN A 9 -12.78 -13.23 2.51
CA GLN A 9 -11.79 -12.70 1.56
C GLN A 9 -12.37 -11.45 0.91
N ASP A 10 -11.68 -10.32 1.09
CA ASP A 10 -12.04 -9.05 0.49
C ASP A 10 -11.73 -9.06 -1.02
N ASP A 11 -12.50 -8.30 -1.82
CA ASP A 11 -12.31 -8.18 -3.27
C ASP A 11 -10.88 -7.73 -3.64
N SER A 12 -10.16 -7.04 -2.75
CA SER A 12 -8.74 -6.69 -2.95
C SER A 12 -7.81 -7.88 -2.80
N GLU A 13 -8.10 -8.78 -1.87
CA GLU A 13 -7.29 -9.96 -1.61
C GLU A 13 -7.42 -10.94 -2.77
N LEU A 14 -8.66 -11.19 -3.21
CA LEU A 14 -8.92 -12.03 -4.38
C LEU A 14 -8.23 -11.50 -5.64
N TRP A 15 -8.31 -10.19 -5.87
CA TRP A 15 -7.64 -9.57 -7.01
C TRP A 15 -6.12 -9.65 -6.90
N LEU A 16 -5.54 -9.38 -5.72
CA LEU A 16 -4.10 -9.48 -5.51
C LEU A 16 -3.60 -10.92 -5.63
N LEU A 17 -4.37 -11.89 -5.14
CA LEU A 17 -4.07 -13.33 -5.29
C LEU A 17 -4.02 -13.71 -6.77
N ASP A 18 -4.99 -13.30 -7.59
CA ASP A 18 -4.97 -13.53 -9.04
C ASP A 18 -3.74 -12.87 -9.69
N VAL A 19 -3.47 -11.61 -9.33
CA VAL A 19 -2.31 -10.87 -9.84
C VAL A 19 -1.00 -11.58 -9.51
N ILE A 20 -0.82 -12.04 -8.27
CA ILE A 20 0.41 -12.68 -7.81
C ILE A 20 0.54 -14.11 -8.34
N ASN A 21 -0.54 -14.86 -8.45
CA ASN A 21 -0.47 -16.26 -8.86
C ASN A 21 -0.43 -16.43 -10.38
N ASN A 22 -1.18 -15.61 -11.12
CA ASN A 22 -1.40 -15.81 -12.55
C ASN A 22 -0.73 -14.73 -13.43
N HIS A 23 -0.41 -13.56 -12.87
CA HIS A 23 0.02 -12.39 -13.65
C HIS A 23 1.24 -11.67 -13.04
N TYR A 24 2.07 -12.39 -12.28
CA TYR A 24 3.16 -11.79 -11.52
C TYR A 24 4.18 -11.08 -12.38
N GLU A 25 4.63 -11.72 -13.46
CA GLU A 25 5.65 -11.15 -14.35
C GLU A 25 5.15 -9.88 -15.05
N GLU A 26 3.89 -9.88 -15.49
CA GLU A 26 3.24 -8.71 -16.08
C GLU A 26 3.11 -7.58 -15.05
N ALA A 27 2.73 -7.92 -13.82
CA ALA A 27 2.62 -6.97 -12.72
C ALA A 27 3.99 -6.37 -12.34
N LEU A 28 5.04 -7.19 -12.31
CA LEU A 28 6.41 -6.78 -12.03
C LEU A 28 6.96 -5.87 -13.13
N ALA A 29 6.75 -6.24 -14.40
CA ALA A 29 7.11 -5.39 -15.54
C ALA A 29 6.38 -4.04 -15.47
N ARG A 30 5.11 -4.05 -15.07
CA ARG A 30 4.32 -2.83 -14.90
C ARG A 30 4.83 -1.95 -13.76
N ALA A 31 5.19 -2.55 -12.63
CA ALA A 31 5.80 -1.85 -11.50
C ALA A 31 7.14 -1.23 -11.91
N ASN A 32 8.02 -1.99 -12.58
CA ASN A 32 9.30 -1.48 -13.06
C ASN A 32 9.14 -0.34 -14.07
N SER A 33 8.19 -0.45 -15.00
CA SER A 33 7.87 0.63 -15.94
C SER A 33 7.40 1.90 -15.25
N LEU A 34 6.65 1.77 -14.14
CA LEU A 34 6.22 2.90 -13.32
C LEU A 34 7.41 3.55 -12.60
N LEU A 35 8.29 2.74 -11.99
CA LEU A 35 9.47 3.22 -11.26
C LEU A 35 10.48 3.88 -12.20
N ALA A 36 10.66 3.37 -13.42
CA ALA A 36 11.53 3.97 -14.43
C ALA A 36 11.09 5.39 -14.88
N GLN A 37 9.85 5.79 -14.61
CA GLN A 37 9.31 7.13 -14.91
C GLN A 37 9.40 8.09 -13.72
N THR A 38 10.06 7.69 -12.63
CA THR A 38 10.24 8.53 -11.45
C THR A 38 11.58 9.24 -11.48
N VAL A 39 11.64 10.38 -10.80
CA VAL A 39 12.87 11.14 -10.57
C VAL A 39 13.20 11.04 -9.08
N GLU A 40 14.48 10.87 -8.77
CA GLU A 40 14.96 10.88 -7.40
C GLU A 40 15.05 12.32 -6.87
N ASP A 41 14.48 12.58 -5.69
CA ASP A 41 14.58 13.86 -5.01
C ASP A 41 15.76 13.89 -4.00
N GLU A 42 15.97 15.05 -3.37
CA GLU A 42 17.05 15.26 -2.38
C GLU A 42 16.93 14.35 -1.14
N ASN A 43 15.75 13.80 -0.88
CA ASN A 43 15.47 12.88 0.22
C ASN A 43 15.55 11.40 -0.21
N GLY A 44 16.01 11.12 -1.44
CA GLY A 44 16.08 9.77 -2.00
C GLY A 44 14.70 9.15 -2.28
N CYS A 45 13.64 9.96 -2.37
CA CYS A 45 12.31 9.50 -2.78
C CYS A 45 12.21 9.45 -4.29
N TRP A 46 11.50 8.45 -4.80
CA TRP A 46 11.23 8.29 -6.22
C TRP A 46 9.88 8.89 -6.55
N VAL A 47 9.91 10.12 -7.05
CA VAL A 47 8.73 10.96 -7.22
C VAL A 47 8.32 10.99 -8.68
N LYS A 48 7.02 10.84 -8.93
CA LYS A 48 6.44 11.11 -10.26
C LYS A 48 5.97 12.56 -10.32
N ALA A 49 6.16 13.23 -11.45
CA ALA A 49 5.67 14.59 -11.69
C ALA A 49 4.14 14.62 -11.86
N THR A 50 3.41 14.41 -10.78
CA THR A 50 1.94 14.43 -10.72
C THR A 50 1.48 15.38 -9.62
N GLN A 51 0.35 16.07 -9.84
CA GLN A 51 -0.18 17.03 -8.85
C GLN A 51 -0.78 16.39 -7.59
N GLY A 52 -0.99 15.07 -7.58
CA GLY A 52 -1.50 14.35 -6.43
C GLY A 52 -0.99 12.91 -6.39
N ARG A 53 -1.48 12.14 -5.41
CA ARG A 53 -1.05 10.75 -5.17
C ARG A 53 -1.10 9.93 -6.47
N PRO A 54 0.03 9.37 -6.93
CA PRO A 54 0.09 8.63 -8.19
C PRO A 54 -0.85 7.43 -8.17
N LYS A 55 -1.64 7.28 -9.23
CA LYS A 55 -2.56 6.14 -9.44
C LYS A 55 -2.20 5.44 -10.74
N MET A 56 -2.49 4.15 -10.79
CA MET A 56 -2.34 3.35 -12.00
C MET A 56 -3.51 2.40 -12.19
N ARG A 57 -3.70 1.93 -13.41
CA ARG A 57 -4.64 0.87 -13.76
C ARG A 57 -3.89 -0.41 -14.09
N PHE A 58 -4.34 -1.52 -13.55
CA PHE A 58 -3.88 -2.87 -13.88
C PHE A 58 -5.05 -3.84 -13.85
N ARG A 59 -5.17 -4.68 -14.89
CA ARG A 59 -6.25 -5.68 -15.04
C ARG A 59 -7.64 -5.18 -14.62
N GLY A 60 -8.05 -4.04 -15.18
CA GLY A 60 -9.38 -3.45 -14.94
C GLY A 60 -9.55 -2.70 -13.61
N ARG A 61 -8.58 -2.76 -12.69
CA ARG A 61 -8.65 -2.07 -11.39
C ARG A 61 -7.73 -0.86 -11.34
N GLN A 62 -8.24 0.23 -10.76
CA GLN A 62 -7.42 1.40 -10.43
C GLN A 62 -6.93 1.30 -9.00
N VAL A 63 -5.61 1.44 -8.80
CA VAL A 63 -4.94 1.33 -7.51
C VAL A 63 -3.91 2.46 -7.34
N ALA A 64 -3.61 2.81 -6.09
CA ALA A 64 -2.49 3.73 -5.81
C ALA A 64 -1.17 3.08 -6.23
N ALA A 65 -0.27 3.85 -6.83
CA ALA A 65 1.01 3.34 -7.32
C ALA A 65 1.85 2.75 -6.18
N ALA A 66 1.96 3.46 -5.06
CA ALA A 66 2.64 2.98 -3.87
C ALA A 66 2.09 1.62 -3.40
N ARG A 67 0.76 1.49 -3.27
CA ARG A 67 0.13 0.22 -2.89
C ARG A 67 0.49 -0.90 -3.87
N PHE A 68 0.37 -0.64 -5.17
CA PHE A 68 0.68 -1.63 -6.19
C PHE A 68 2.14 -2.09 -6.14
N VAL A 69 3.07 -1.14 -6.07
CA VAL A 69 4.51 -1.42 -5.99
C VAL A 69 4.82 -2.26 -4.75
N TYR A 70 4.29 -1.88 -3.58
CA TYR A 70 4.47 -2.65 -2.35
C TYR A 70 3.95 -4.10 -2.49
N CYS A 71 2.71 -4.28 -2.95
CA CYS A 71 2.12 -5.61 -3.12
C CYS A 71 2.91 -6.50 -4.08
N VAL A 72 3.36 -5.95 -5.22
CA VAL A 72 4.05 -6.73 -6.24
C VAL A 72 5.49 -7.07 -5.82
N VAL A 73 6.22 -6.09 -5.28
CA VAL A 73 7.62 -6.30 -4.86
C VAL A 73 7.70 -7.28 -3.69
N ASN A 74 6.83 -7.13 -2.70
CA ASN A 74 6.82 -7.98 -1.50
C ASN A 74 5.96 -9.24 -1.65
N ARG A 75 5.29 -9.43 -2.80
CA ARG A 75 4.28 -10.48 -3.02
C ARG A 75 3.22 -10.51 -1.90
N ALA A 76 2.84 -9.33 -1.44
CA ALA A 76 1.91 -9.16 -0.33
C ALA A 76 0.47 -9.10 -0.84
N VAL A 77 -0.36 -10.00 -0.33
CA VAL A 77 -1.81 -9.98 -0.51
C VAL A 77 -2.39 -9.23 0.69
N ILE A 78 -2.89 -8.02 0.44
CA ILE A 78 -3.44 -7.15 1.48
C ILE A 78 -4.88 -6.75 1.16
N GLY A 79 -5.78 -6.90 2.13
CA GLY A 79 -7.17 -6.48 2.03
C GLY A 79 -7.37 -4.98 2.03
N THR A 80 -8.61 -4.54 1.77
CA THR A 80 -9.02 -3.13 1.76
C THR A 80 -8.71 -2.41 3.08
N THR A 81 -8.74 -3.12 4.21
CA THR A 81 -8.51 -2.56 5.55
C THR A 81 -7.04 -2.25 5.84
N THR A 82 -6.11 -2.96 5.21
CA THR A 82 -4.67 -2.72 5.37
C THR A 82 -4.23 -1.57 4.47
N MET A 83 -3.54 -0.59 5.05
CA MET A 83 -3.07 0.59 4.33
C MET A 83 -1.57 0.48 4.08
N VAL A 84 -1.11 0.98 2.93
CA VAL A 84 0.33 1.13 2.67
C VAL A 84 0.71 2.56 3.01
N ARG A 85 1.60 2.72 3.98
CA ARG A 85 2.09 4.01 4.50
C ARG A 85 3.48 4.30 3.96
N HIS A 86 3.83 5.58 3.96
CA HIS A 86 5.12 6.07 3.49
C HIS A 86 5.96 6.44 4.71
N ARG A 87 7.10 5.79 4.92
CA ARG A 87 8.03 6.13 6.01
C ARG A 87 8.67 7.51 5.81
N CYS A 88 8.79 7.97 4.57
CA CYS A 88 9.35 9.27 4.22
C CYS A 88 8.37 10.45 4.36
N GLY A 89 7.09 10.21 4.63
CA GLY A 89 6.05 11.25 4.67
C GLY A 89 5.71 11.89 3.32
N ASN A 90 6.38 11.50 2.22
CA ASN A 90 6.11 12.01 0.88
C ASN A 90 5.10 11.12 0.14
N GLU A 91 3.86 11.58 -0.01
CA GLU A 91 2.77 10.84 -0.66
C GLU A 91 2.99 10.52 -2.15
N LEU A 92 3.93 11.22 -2.81
CA LEU A 92 4.27 11.01 -4.21
C LEU A 92 5.35 9.95 -4.40
N CYS A 93 6.03 9.55 -3.32
CA CYS A 93 7.11 8.57 -3.35
C CYS A 93 6.58 7.18 -3.75
N CYS A 94 7.24 6.56 -4.73
CA CYS A 94 6.95 5.19 -5.17
C CYS A 94 8.10 4.21 -4.84
N ARG A 95 9.14 4.64 -4.12
CA ARG A 95 10.30 3.80 -3.79
C ARG A 95 9.88 2.65 -2.87
N PRO A 96 10.07 1.37 -3.25
CA PRO A 96 9.62 0.22 -2.46
C PRO A 96 10.12 0.22 -1.01
N GLU A 97 11.37 0.62 -0.79
CA GLU A 97 12.01 0.67 0.54
C GLU A 97 11.39 1.71 1.48
N HIS A 98 10.71 2.73 0.94
CA HIS A 98 10.02 3.76 1.72
C HIS A 98 8.57 3.37 2.05
N LEU A 99 8.10 2.22 1.57
CA LEU A 99 6.74 1.74 1.75
C LEU A 99 6.66 0.69 2.85
N ILE A 100 5.66 0.79 3.70
CA ILE A 100 5.40 -0.17 4.77
C ILE A 100 3.90 -0.47 4.82
N GLU A 101 3.54 -1.71 5.13
CA GLU A 101 2.18 -2.00 5.59
C GLU A 101 1.91 -1.37 6.96
N GLY A 102 0.71 -0.82 7.10
CA GLY A 102 0.14 -0.41 8.37
C GLY A 102 -1.24 -1.03 8.54
N SER A 103 -1.60 -1.37 9.78
CA SER A 103 -2.96 -1.81 10.07
C SER A 103 -3.89 -0.60 10.17
N ALA A 104 -5.19 -0.79 9.90
CA ALA A 104 -6.20 0.23 10.22
C ALA A 104 -6.21 0.60 11.72
N ALA A 105 -5.74 -0.29 12.60
CA ALA A 105 -5.63 -0.05 14.04
C ALA A 105 -4.51 0.96 14.38
N ASP A 106 -3.40 0.96 13.63
CA ASP A 106 -2.31 1.93 13.81
C ASP A 106 -2.74 3.33 13.34
N ASN A 107 -3.55 3.40 12.27
CA ASN A 107 -4.02 4.68 11.74
C ASN A 107 -5.08 5.33 12.66
N LYS A 108 -5.95 4.54 13.32
CA LYS A 108 -6.88 5.06 14.34
C LYS A 108 -6.17 5.51 15.62
N ARG A 109 -5.08 4.83 15.99
CA ARG A 109 -4.28 5.21 17.16
C ARG A 109 -3.54 6.54 16.92
N ASP A 110 -2.99 6.74 15.74
CA ASP A 110 -2.40 8.03 15.35
C ASP A 110 -3.45 9.16 15.31
N ASP A 111 -4.65 8.91 14.77
CA ASP A 111 -5.75 9.90 14.78
C ASP A 111 -6.25 10.21 16.20
N TRP A 112 -6.25 9.24 17.12
CA TRP A 112 -6.62 9.44 18.53
C TRP A 112 -5.56 10.22 19.31
N ASP A 113 -4.27 9.91 19.13
CA ASP A 113 -3.18 10.67 19.78
C ASP A 113 -3.15 12.13 19.30
N HIS A 114 -3.45 12.37 18.01
CA HIS A 114 -3.48 13.71 17.44
C HIS A 114 -4.75 14.51 17.84
N TRP A 115 -5.86 13.84 18.17
CA TRP A 115 -7.06 14.46 18.73
C TRP A 115 -7.01 14.65 20.26
N ALA A 116 -6.20 13.87 20.97
CA ALA A 116 -6.13 13.90 22.43
C ALA A 116 -5.19 14.98 23.01
N ASN A 117 -4.55 15.84 22.19
CA ASN A 117 -3.55 16.81 22.65
C ASN A 117 -2.49 16.19 23.60
N GLY A 118 -2.12 14.92 23.40
CA GLY A 118 -1.15 14.22 24.25
C GLY A 118 -1.66 13.77 25.63
N VAL A 119 -2.97 13.61 25.82
CA VAL A 119 -3.50 13.00 27.06
C VAL A 119 -3.54 11.48 26.92
N ASP A 120 -2.71 10.79 27.70
CA ASP A 120 -2.71 9.33 27.82
C ASP A 120 -3.83 8.87 28.76
N PHE A 121 -4.88 8.25 28.21
CA PHE A 121 -6.01 7.72 28.97
C PHE A 121 -5.72 6.37 29.65
N SER A 122 -4.57 5.75 29.42
CA SER A 122 -4.17 4.52 30.13
C SER A 122 -3.73 4.77 31.59
N LEU A 123 -3.60 6.05 31.95
CA LEU A 123 -3.27 6.52 33.30
C LEU A 123 -4.51 6.97 34.11
N LEU A 124 -5.72 6.70 33.61
CA LEU A 124 -7.00 6.89 34.31
C LEU A 124 -7.60 5.54 34.72
#